data_AF-B2TJB2-F1
#
_entry.id   AF-B2TJB2-F1
#
_cell.length_a   1.000
_cell.length_b   1.000
_cell.length_c   1.000
_cell.angle_alpha   90.00
_cell.angle_beta   90.00
_cell.angle_gamma   90.00
#
_symmetry.space_group_name_H-M   'P 1'
#
loop_
_entity.id
_entity.type
_entity.pdbx_description
1 polymer ?
#
loop_
_entity_poly.entity_id
_entity_poly.type
_entity_poly.pdbx_seq_one_letter_code
_entity_poly.pdbx_strand_id
1 'polypeptide(L)'
;MYDVDDFFNHPEHRMYIKYEPFYLTPKIFYFLCEAKSIYNMIEAAKSNRPALEGVIPEIEDFFEAGMPEDMFKQMIGRMVKFILRDFGCFPLEKIPTLKRKNTIFKSGLKYTYDESRARRKIKVHYEIV
;
A
#
# COMPACT_ATOMS: atom_id res chain seq x y z
N MET A 1 11.48 7.87 -8.59
CA MET A 1 10.11 7.32 -8.54
C MET A 1 10.26 5.80 -8.50
N TYR A 2 9.43 5.05 -7.78
CA TYR A 2 9.50 3.58 -7.90
C TYR A 2 8.99 3.16 -9.28
N ASP A 3 9.65 2.18 -9.87
CA ASP A 3 9.10 1.45 -11.01
C ASP A 3 8.39 0.19 -10.51
N VAL A 4 7.34 -0.23 -11.21
CA VAL A 4 6.68 -1.52 -10.92
C VAL A 4 7.67 -2.68 -11.09
N ASP A 5 8.64 -2.52 -12.00
CA ASP A 5 9.73 -3.48 -12.19
C ASP A 5 10.60 -3.62 -10.94
N ASP A 6 10.81 -2.54 -10.17
CA ASP A 6 11.56 -2.60 -8.90
C ASP A 6 10.86 -3.54 -7.90
N PHE A 7 9.52 -3.56 -7.91
CA PHE A 7 8.74 -4.45 -7.07
C PHE A 7 8.92 -5.90 -7.50
N PHE A 8 8.77 -6.23 -8.78
CA PHE A 8 8.84 -7.61 -9.28
C PHE A 8 10.26 -8.20 -9.27
N ASN A 9 11.28 -7.36 -9.50
CA ASN A 9 12.68 -7.78 -9.47
C ASN A 9 13.21 -8.00 -8.05
N HIS A 10 12.48 -7.54 -7.02
CA HIS A 10 12.86 -7.81 -5.63
C HIS A 10 12.72 -9.32 -5.31
N PRO A 11 13.74 -9.98 -4.74
CA PRO A 11 13.73 -11.43 -4.49
C PRO A 11 12.51 -11.94 -3.69
N GLU A 12 12.06 -11.17 -2.69
CA GLU A 12 10.87 -11.49 -1.88
C GLU A 12 9.55 -11.44 -2.66
N HIS A 13 9.52 -10.83 -3.84
CA HIS A 13 8.29 -10.54 -4.59
C HIS A 13 8.23 -11.22 -5.96
N ARG A 14 9.29 -11.93 -6.37
CA ARG A 14 9.35 -12.61 -7.68
C ARG A 14 8.19 -13.58 -7.92
N MET A 15 7.62 -14.15 -6.85
CA MET A 15 6.41 -15.00 -6.92
C MET A 15 5.14 -14.29 -7.43
N TYR A 16 5.14 -12.95 -7.41
CA TYR A 16 4.06 -12.11 -7.93
C TYR A 16 4.25 -11.73 -9.40
N ILE A 17 5.37 -12.09 -10.06
CA ILE A 17 5.62 -11.75 -11.47
C ILE A 17 4.53 -12.25 -12.41
N LYS A 18 3.86 -13.36 -12.07
CA LYS A 18 2.70 -13.88 -12.82
C LYS A 18 1.50 -12.92 -12.84
N TYR A 19 1.51 -11.87 -12.02
CA TYR A 19 0.48 -10.84 -11.97
C TYR A 19 0.90 -9.54 -12.69
N GLU A 20 2.16 -9.43 -13.13
CA GLU A 20 2.66 -8.33 -13.94
C GLU A 20 1.82 -8.10 -15.21
N PRO A 21 1.35 -9.14 -15.94
CA PRO A 21 0.56 -8.92 -17.15
C PRO A 21 -0.86 -8.38 -16.91
N PHE A 22 -1.36 -8.36 -15.67
CA PHE A 22 -2.68 -7.82 -15.38
C PHE A 22 -2.63 -6.29 -15.45
N TYR A 23 -3.44 -5.69 -16.30
CA TYR A 23 -3.44 -4.23 -16.53
C TYR A 23 -3.68 -3.38 -15.27
N LEU A 24 -4.32 -3.94 -14.24
CA LEU A 24 -4.56 -3.24 -12.96
C LEU A 24 -3.31 -3.18 -12.09
N THR A 25 -2.40 -4.13 -12.23
CA THR A 25 -1.22 -4.22 -11.37
C THR A 25 -0.34 -2.97 -11.40
N PRO A 26 0.08 -2.44 -12.56
CA PRO A 26 0.82 -1.19 -12.61
C PRO A 26 -0.03 0.01 -12.14
N LYS A 27 -1.34 0.04 -12.45
CA LYS A 27 -2.22 1.14 -12.02
C LYS A 27 -2.27 1.26 -10.50
N ILE A 28 -2.48 0.14 -9.81
CA ILE A 28 -2.53 0.11 -8.34
C ILE A 28 -1.15 0.44 -7.76
N PHE A 29 -0.08 -0.10 -8.34
CA PHE A 29 1.28 0.19 -7.86
C PHE A 29 1.61 1.68 -7.94
N TYR A 30 1.33 2.33 -9.07
CA TYR A 30 1.60 3.76 -9.24
C TYR A 30 0.72 4.62 -8.35
N PHE A 31 -0.56 4.27 -8.19
CA PHE A 31 -1.44 4.92 -7.21
C PHE A 31 -0.86 4.84 -5.78
N LEU A 32 -0.36 3.67 -5.37
CA LEU A 32 0.25 3.49 -4.05
C LEU A 32 1.55 4.31 -3.89
N CYS A 33 2.24 4.62 -4.99
CA CYS A 33 3.46 5.42 -5.00
C CYS A 33 3.21 6.93 -5.01
N GLU A 34 1.96 7.39 -5.15
CA GLU A 34 1.64 8.81 -5.08
C GLU A 34 1.94 9.39 -3.69
N ALA A 35 2.44 10.62 -3.65
CA ALA A 35 2.79 11.29 -2.38
C ALA A 35 1.60 11.32 -1.40
N LYS A 36 0.39 11.55 -1.90
CA LYS A 36 -0.85 11.55 -1.12
C LYS A 36 -1.15 10.17 -0.52
N SER A 37 -1.05 9.12 -1.33
CA SER A 37 -1.28 7.74 -0.90
C SER A 37 -0.28 7.32 0.18
N ILE A 38 1.01 7.57 -0.04
CA ILE A 38 2.06 7.25 0.93
C ILE A 38 1.84 8.04 2.22
N TYR A 39 1.52 9.33 2.14
CA TYR A 39 1.22 10.15 3.31
C TYR A 39 0.06 9.59 4.12
N ASN A 40 -1.07 9.29 3.47
CA ASN A 40 -2.24 8.73 4.14
C ASN A 40 -1.95 7.37 4.79
N MET A 41 -1.16 6.52 4.13
CA MET A 41 -0.75 5.23 4.67
C MET A 41 0.16 5.38 5.91
N ILE A 42 1.06 6.36 5.91
CA ILE A 42 1.90 6.68 7.09
C ILE A 42 1.04 7.22 8.24
N GLU A 43 0.10 8.12 7.97
CA GLU A 43 -0.80 8.66 9.00
C GLU A 43 -1.68 7.56 9.62
N ALA A 44 -2.14 6.60 8.81
CA ALA A 44 -2.81 5.40 9.32
C ALA A 44 -1.89 4.57 10.23
N ALA A 45 -0.63 4.36 9.83
CA ALA A 45 0.35 3.65 10.65
C ALA A 45 0.65 4.36 11.98
N LYS A 46 0.87 5.68 11.96
CA LYS A 46 1.05 6.50 13.18
C LYS A 46 -0.16 6.44 14.11
N SER A 47 -1.35 6.34 13.54
CA SER A 47 -2.60 6.16 14.29
C SER A 47 -2.80 4.73 14.80
N ASN A 48 -1.78 3.86 14.71
CA ASN A 48 -1.84 2.47 15.17
C ASN A 48 -2.88 1.61 14.43
N ARG A 49 -3.24 1.99 13.20
CA ARG A 49 -4.20 1.30 12.31
C ARG A 49 -3.47 0.60 11.15
N PRO A 50 -4.13 -0.32 10.40
CA PRO A 50 -3.54 -0.85 9.18
C PRO A 50 -3.20 0.26 8.20
N ALA A 51 -2.01 0.25 7.63
CA ALA A 51 -1.57 1.31 6.71
C ALA A 51 -2.51 1.44 5.50
N LEU A 52 -3.02 0.31 5.01
CA LEU A 52 -3.94 0.28 3.87
C LEU A 52 -5.21 1.11 4.12
N GLU A 53 -5.65 1.32 5.37
CA GLU A 53 -6.83 2.17 5.65
C GLU A 53 -6.70 3.61 5.14
N GLY A 54 -5.48 4.10 4.90
CA GLY A 54 -5.27 5.41 4.28
C GLY A 54 -5.69 5.49 2.81
N VAL A 55 -5.95 4.35 2.17
CA VAL A 55 -6.14 4.22 0.71
C VAL A 55 -7.16 3.13 0.31
N ILE A 56 -7.79 2.43 1.27
CA ILE A 56 -8.75 1.34 0.95
C ILE A 56 -9.87 1.80 0.01
N PRO A 57 -10.55 2.94 0.24
CA PRO A 57 -11.66 3.36 -0.63
C PRO A 57 -11.24 3.42 -2.09
N GLU A 58 -10.12 4.08 -2.38
CA GLU A 58 -9.59 4.23 -3.74
C GLU A 58 -9.07 2.90 -4.30
N ILE A 59 -8.51 2.02 -3.47
CA ILE A 59 -8.04 0.70 -3.92
C ILE A 59 -9.20 -0.22 -4.29
N GLU A 60 -10.28 -0.19 -3.52
CA GLU A 60 -11.46 -1.03 -3.80
C GLU A 60 -12.13 -0.62 -5.12
N ASP A 61 -12.04 0.65 -5.54
CA ASP A 61 -12.54 1.12 -6.83
C ASP A 61 -11.81 0.51 -8.04
N PHE A 62 -10.61 -0.06 -7.85
CA PHE A 62 -9.90 -0.81 -8.92
C PHE A 62 -10.41 -2.24 -9.09
N PHE A 63 -11.22 -2.77 -8.17
CA PHE A 63 -11.69 -4.15 -8.26
C PHE A 63 -12.91 -4.24 -9.18
N GLU A 64 -12.82 -5.13 -10.16
CA GLU A 64 -13.89 -5.44 -11.10
C GLU A 64 -14.52 -6.80 -10.78
N ALA A 65 -15.77 -6.98 -11.18
CA ALA A 65 -16.49 -8.24 -10.98
C ALA A 65 -15.75 -9.41 -11.66
N GLY A 66 -15.57 -10.52 -10.93
CA GLY A 66 -14.89 -11.72 -11.43
C GLY A 66 -13.38 -11.73 -11.25
N MET A 67 -12.79 -10.68 -10.65
CA MET A 67 -11.37 -10.67 -10.31
C MET A 67 -11.02 -11.65 -9.17
N PRO A 68 -9.80 -12.23 -9.18
CA PRO A 68 -9.34 -13.08 -8.09
C PRO A 68 -8.92 -12.25 -6.87
N GLU A 69 -9.91 -11.84 -6.07
CA GLU A 69 -9.74 -10.85 -4.98
C GLU A 69 -8.59 -11.18 -4.01
N ASP A 70 -8.54 -12.41 -3.52
CA ASP A 70 -7.57 -12.81 -2.50
C ASP A 70 -6.12 -12.71 -2.97
N MET A 71 -5.87 -12.96 -4.26
CA MET A 71 -4.53 -12.81 -4.81
C MET A 71 -4.14 -11.34 -4.93
N PHE A 72 -5.04 -10.49 -5.43
CA PHE A 72 -4.81 -9.05 -5.52
C PHE A 72 -4.61 -8.43 -4.14
N LYS A 73 -5.42 -8.80 -3.15
CA LYS A 73 -5.26 -8.35 -1.75
C LYS A 73 -3.88 -8.67 -1.20
N GLN A 74 -3.37 -9.88 -1.45
CA GLN A 74 -2.03 -10.28 -1.01
C GLN A 74 -0.94 -9.48 -1.72
N MET A 75 -1.04 -9.32 -3.04
CA MET A 75 -0.09 -8.55 -3.83
C MET A 75 -0.04 -7.09 -3.37
N ILE A 76 -1.19 -6.45 -3.21
CA ILE A 76 -1.33 -5.06 -2.73
C ILE A 76 -0.70 -4.92 -1.35
N GLY A 77 -0.94 -5.85 -0.43
CA GLY A 77 -0.31 -5.84 0.89
C GLY A 77 1.23 -5.89 0.81
N ARG A 78 1.80 -6.58 -0.18
CA ARG A 78 3.25 -6.63 -0.42
C ARG A 78 3.77 -5.36 -1.06
N MET A 79 3.06 -4.78 -2.01
CA MET A 79 3.39 -3.47 -2.59
C MET A 79 3.46 -2.40 -1.50
N VAL A 80 2.48 -2.36 -0.61
CA VAL A 80 2.47 -1.44 0.54
C VAL A 80 3.68 -1.67 1.45
N LYS A 81 3.99 -2.92 1.80
CA LYS A 81 5.18 -3.24 2.60
C LYS A 81 6.47 -2.78 1.90
N PHE A 82 6.58 -3.00 0.60
CA PHE A 82 7.73 -2.61 -0.21
C PHE A 82 7.93 -1.09 -0.21
N ILE A 83 6.87 -0.34 -0.52
CA ILE A 83 6.89 1.12 -0.60
C ILE A 83 7.19 1.74 0.76
N LEU A 84 6.41 1.38 1.79
CA LEU A 84 6.47 2.05 3.09
C LEU A 84 7.76 1.79 3.87
N ARG A 85 8.50 0.71 3.56
CA ARG A 85 9.79 0.42 4.17
C ARG A 85 10.78 1.57 4.02
N ASP A 86 10.77 2.26 2.88
CA ASP A 86 11.68 3.38 2.63
C ASP A 86 11.23 4.68 3.32
N PHE A 87 9.99 4.74 3.80
CA PHE A 87 9.46 5.86 4.56
C PHE A 87 9.49 5.62 6.08
N GLY A 88 10.24 4.62 6.53
CA GLY A 88 10.41 4.34 7.96
C GLY A 88 9.26 3.56 8.60
N CYS A 89 8.38 2.94 7.79
CA CYS A 89 7.34 2.06 8.31
C CYS A 89 7.82 0.60 8.35
N PHE A 90 7.74 -0.04 9.50
CA PHE A 90 8.12 -1.45 9.67
C PHE A 90 6.92 -2.30 10.07
N PRO A 91 6.67 -3.42 9.37
CA PRO A 91 5.47 -4.22 9.59
C PRO A 91 5.50 -4.84 11.00
N LEU A 92 4.34 -4.85 11.65
CA LEU A 92 4.08 -5.53 12.90
C LEU A 92 3.16 -6.74 12.64
N GLU A 93 1.96 -6.68 13.19
CA GLU A 93 0.93 -7.71 13.08
C GLU A 93 -0.18 -7.29 12.11
N LYS A 94 -0.95 -8.27 11.65
CA LYS A 94 -2.14 -8.03 10.82
C LYS A 94 -3.35 -7.86 11.74
N ILE A 95 -4.05 -6.74 11.62
CA ILE A 95 -5.24 -6.44 12.43
C ILE A 95 -6.48 -6.18 11.54
N PRO A 96 -7.70 -6.33 12.08
CA PRO A 96 -8.92 -5.96 11.36
C PRO A 96 -8.93 -4.49 10.99
N THR A 97 -9.50 -4.17 9.82
CA THR A 97 -9.75 -2.78 9.45
C THR A 97 -11.03 -2.27 10.09
N LEU A 98 -11.17 -0.95 10.21
CA LEU A 98 -12.43 -0.31 10.62
C LEU A 98 -13.53 -0.66 9.62
N LYS A 99 -14.53 -1.43 10.08
CA LYS A 99 -15.56 -2.07 9.24
C LYS A 99 -16.50 -1.12 8.49
N ARG A 100 -16.43 0.20 8.72
CA ARG A 100 -17.53 1.12 8.35
C ARG A 100 -17.70 1.31 6.84
N LYS A 101 -16.70 1.02 5.99
CA LYS A 101 -16.80 1.21 4.52
C LYS A 101 -16.09 0.17 3.65
N ASN A 102 -15.35 -0.78 4.23
CA ASN A 102 -14.45 -1.65 3.45
C ASN A 102 -15.17 -2.95 3.07
N THR A 103 -15.30 -3.22 1.77
CA THR A 103 -16.01 -4.38 1.22
C THR A 103 -15.08 -5.58 1.00
N ILE A 104 -13.86 -5.34 0.52
CA ILE A 104 -12.90 -6.35 0.07
C ILE A 104 -11.78 -6.52 1.11
N PHE A 105 -11.24 -5.43 1.64
CA PHE A 105 -10.17 -5.47 2.63
C PHE A 105 -10.72 -5.44 4.06
N LYS A 106 -10.81 -6.62 4.69
CA LYS A 106 -11.28 -6.78 6.08
C LYS A 106 -10.18 -6.68 7.14
N SER A 107 -8.92 -6.76 6.72
CA SER A 107 -7.74 -6.72 7.59
C SER A 107 -6.52 -6.27 6.80
N GLY A 108 -5.54 -5.70 7.48
CA GLY A 108 -4.30 -5.23 6.87
C GLY A 108 -3.14 -5.23 7.87
N LEU A 109 -1.92 -5.07 7.35
CA LEU A 109 -0.74 -4.95 8.20
C LEU A 109 -0.71 -3.60 8.90
N LYS A 110 -0.50 -3.66 10.21
CA LYS A 110 -0.10 -2.52 11.04
C LYS A 110 1.41 -2.33 10.94
N TYR A 111 1.87 -1.09 11.11
CA TYR A 111 3.27 -0.74 11.04
C TYR A 111 3.68 0.11 12.25
N THR A 112 4.93 -0.02 12.71
CA THR A 112 5.58 1.06 13.47
C THR A 112 6.06 2.12 12.49
N TYR A 113 6.13 3.37 12.94
CA TYR A 113 6.74 4.46 12.19
C TYR A 113 7.96 4.99 12.94
N ASP A 114 9.11 5.00 12.28
CA ASP A 114 10.37 5.51 12.78
C ASP A 114 11.04 6.36 11.70
N GLU A 115 10.89 7.68 11.81
CA GLU A 115 11.44 8.65 10.85
C GLU A 115 12.97 8.57 10.76
N SER A 116 13.66 8.20 11.85
CA SER A 116 15.14 8.12 11.86
C SER A 116 15.66 7.04 10.92
N ARG A 117 14.82 6.07 10.57
CA ARG A 117 15.12 4.95 9.67
C ARG A 117 14.56 5.16 8.26
N ALA A 118 13.90 6.28 7.99
CA ALA A 118 13.37 6.60 6.67
C ALA A 118 14.50 6.93 5.69
N ARG A 119 14.47 6.26 4.52
CA ARG A 119 15.37 6.50 3.39
C ARG A 119 14.83 7.56 2.41
N ARG A 120 13.52 7.82 2.46
CA ARG A 120 12.80 8.80 1.65
C ARG A 120 11.87 9.64 2.54
N LYS A 121 11.61 10.88 2.13
CA LYS A 121 10.67 11.79 2.79
C LYS A 121 9.65 12.32 1.79
N ILE A 122 8.42 12.52 2.26
CA ILE A 122 7.36 13.16 1.47
C ILE A 122 7.46 14.66 1.67
N LYS A 123 7.54 15.43 0.57
CA LYS A 123 7.35 16.89 0.62
C LYS A 123 5.87 17.18 0.47
N VAL A 124 5.24 17.70 1.51
CA VAL A 124 3.85 18.16 1.46
C VAL A 124 3.88 19.67 1.19
N HIS A 125 3.28 20.10 0.09
CA HIS A 125 3.01 21.50 -0.17
C HIS A 125 1.62 21.82 0.39
N TYR A 126 1.56 22.68 1.41
CA TYR A 126 0.29 23.19 1.92
C TYR A 126 -0.07 24.45 1.12
N GLU A 127 -1.14 24.38 0.33
CA GLU A 127 -1.79 25.58 -0.20
C GLU A 127 -2.97 25.90 0.73
N ILE A 128 -2.98 27.10 1.29
CA ILE A 128 -4.14 27.64 2.00
C ILE A 128 -5.11 28.11 0.92
N VAL A 129 -6.25 27.44 0.80
CA VAL A 129 -7.39 27.87 -0.04
C VAL A 129 -8.33 28.71 0.79
#